data_AF-A0A078LY09-F1
#
_entry.id   AF-A0A078LY09-F1
#
_cell.length_a   1.000
_cell.length_b   1.000
_cell.length_c   1.000
_cell.angle_alpha   90.00
_cell.angle_beta   90.00
_cell.angle_gamma   90.00
#
_symmetry.space_group_name_H-M   'P 1'
#
loop_
_entity.id
_entity.type
_entity.pdbx_description
1 polymer ?
#
loop_
_entity_poly.entity_id
_entity_poly.type
_entity_poly.pdbx_seq_one_letter_code
_entity_poly.pdbx_strand_id
1 'polypeptide(L)'
;MDNNYNYKVINRVGLGKPIGTPDMVIYETEKQVPKIIIIENKLGTGEGIQQTLRYESELAQQRILGKLNLEAAEFHFIFLTLDTTVLPGSSKFKSVHYSSFLNEGSSVNNAALNRLLEDFKEKLNEFYIPVSDPVKALTEGIPMDTVQQKICWQNILMEKFKDETELNISWGEAGGAGRNNFIFLISKPNWKSDESFEETGLDNTLYIHVDTYINLLSKNGNTVKDIGIRYETNPYKPHNQIKDLPGYDKFIENKNNFAAVLNRKLQQVIPDATQKRTSLLTAAVPVNQNSLEESVDDYYEKVKLIETVIDETISEIKKNTYCIKH
;
A
#
# COMPACT_ATOMS: atom_id res chain seq x y z
N MET A 1 -15.57 -39.53 -0.21
CA MET A 1 -16.12 -38.37 -0.93
C MET A 1 -17.41 -38.02 -0.22
N ASP A 2 -17.47 -36.86 0.44
CA ASP A 2 -18.77 -36.33 0.82
C ASP A 2 -19.50 -35.96 -0.48
N ASN A 3 -20.50 -36.75 -0.83
CA ASN A 3 -21.24 -36.68 -2.10
C ASN A 3 -22.26 -35.53 -2.15
N ASN A 4 -22.03 -34.40 -1.48
CA ASN A 4 -23.10 -33.39 -1.29
C ASN A 4 -22.68 -31.93 -1.48
N TYR A 5 -21.72 -31.66 -2.35
CA TYR A 5 -21.39 -30.28 -2.72
C TYR A 5 -21.32 -30.10 -4.23
N ASN A 6 -22.43 -29.63 -4.79
CA ASN A 6 -22.62 -29.34 -6.22
C ASN A 6 -22.02 -27.97 -6.60
N TYR A 7 -20.75 -27.77 -6.25
CA TYR A 7 -20.01 -26.59 -6.63
C TYR A 7 -19.14 -26.88 -7.84
N LYS A 8 -19.15 -25.96 -8.81
CA LYS A 8 -18.20 -25.92 -9.92
C LYS A 8 -17.25 -24.75 -9.70
N VAL A 9 -15.98 -24.98 -10.04
CA VAL A 9 -14.94 -23.96 -9.98
C VAL A 9 -14.55 -23.58 -11.39
N ILE A 10 -14.53 -22.28 -11.67
CA ILE A 10 -14.01 -21.72 -12.92
C ILE A 10 -12.90 -20.75 -12.56
N ASN A 11 -11.71 -21.05 -13.06
CA ASN A 11 -10.57 -20.14 -12.97
C ASN A 11 -10.61 -19.17 -14.14
N ARG A 12 -10.29 -17.90 -13.88
CA ARG A 12 -10.10 -16.85 -14.91
C ARG A 12 -11.31 -16.59 -15.82
N VAL A 13 -12.44 -16.23 -15.24
CA VAL A 13 -13.63 -15.81 -16.01
C VAL A 13 -13.43 -14.39 -16.56
N GLY A 14 -13.04 -14.25 -17.83
CA GLY A 14 -12.85 -12.92 -18.41
C GLY A 14 -14.16 -12.13 -18.52
N LEU A 15 -14.28 -11.00 -17.81
CA LEU A 15 -15.47 -10.14 -17.79
C LEU A 15 -15.31 -8.90 -18.67
N GLY A 16 -14.28 -8.84 -19.50
CA GLY A 16 -14.02 -7.73 -20.44
C GLY A 16 -13.12 -6.64 -19.85
N LYS A 17 -12.48 -5.86 -20.73
CA LYS A 17 -11.42 -4.88 -20.40
C LYS A 17 -11.71 -3.94 -19.22
N PRO A 18 -12.91 -3.31 -19.08
CA PRO A 18 -13.14 -2.37 -17.98
C PRO A 18 -13.20 -3.04 -16.61
N ILE A 19 -13.61 -4.32 -16.53
CA ILE A 19 -13.80 -5.05 -15.28
C ILE A 19 -12.57 -5.90 -14.95
N GLY A 20 -12.09 -6.68 -15.91
CA GLY A 20 -10.98 -7.62 -15.72
C GLY A 20 -11.44 -9.07 -15.64
N THR A 21 -10.71 -9.87 -14.88
CA THR A 21 -10.85 -11.32 -14.78
C THR A 21 -10.67 -11.71 -13.33
N PRO A 22 -11.71 -12.14 -12.61
CA PRO A 22 -11.56 -12.67 -11.26
C PRO A 22 -10.67 -13.91 -11.27
N ASP A 23 -9.87 -14.10 -10.22
CA ASP A 23 -8.97 -15.25 -10.11
C ASP A 23 -9.75 -16.57 -10.10
N MET A 24 -10.81 -16.63 -9.29
CA MET A 24 -11.65 -17.81 -9.17
C MET A 24 -13.12 -17.46 -8.95
N VAL A 25 -14.00 -18.20 -9.63
CA VAL A 25 -15.45 -18.16 -9.43
C VAL A 25 -15.90 -19.57 -9.06
N ILE A 26 -16.49 -19.71 -7.88
CA ILE A 26 -17.11 -20.96 -7.43
C ILE A 26 -18.62 -20.76 -7.47
N TYR A 27 -19.37 -21.68 -8.06
CA TYR A 27 -20.82 -21.54 -8.11
C TYR A 27 -21.54 -22.86 -7.89
N GLU A 28 -22.70 -22.78 -7.25
CA GLU A 28 -23.59 -23.91 -7.00
C GLU A 28 -24.47 -24.20 -8.21
N THR A 29 -24.69 -25.48 -8.54
CA THR A 29 -25.43 -25.85 -9.77
C THR A 29 -26.85 -26.35 -9.57
N GLU A 30 -27.28 -26.62 -8.34
CA GLU A 30 -28.55 -27.34 -8.08
C GLU A 30 -29.61 -26.53 -7.32
N LYS A 31 -29.29 -25.32 -6.85
CA LYS A 31 -30.28 -24.46 -6.19
C LYS A 31 -31.05 -23.61 -7.19
N GLN A 32 -32.33 -23.36 -6.88
CA GLN A 32 -33.19 -22.44 -7.63
C GLN A 32 -32.60 -21.02 -7.68
N VAL A 33 -31.98 -20.57 -6.58
CA VAL A 33 -31.10 -19.39 -6.57
C VAL A 33 -29.71 -19.87 -6.17
N PRO A 34 -28.80 -20.05 -7.14
CA PRO A 34 -27.46 -20.55 -6.87
C PRO A 34 -26.64 -19.51 -6.11
N LYS A 35 -25.66 -19.99 -5.34
CA LYS A 35 -24.62 -19.15 -4.74
C LYS A 35 -23.44 -19.05 -5.68
N ILE A 36 -22.91 -17.84 -5.83
CA ILE A 36 -21.67 -17.55 -6.54
C ILE A 36 -20.70 -16.92 -5.56
N ILE A 37 -19.52 -17.53 -5.41
CA ILE A 37 -18.41 -17.02 -4.62
C ILE A 37 -17.34 -16.54 -5.59
N ILE A 38 -17.03 -15.25 -5.54
CA ILE A 38 -15.92 -14.65 -6.27
C ILE A 38 -14.74 -14.53 -5.31
N ILE A 39 -13.62 -15.12 -5.69
CA ILE A 39 -12.37 -15.04 -4.93
C ILE A 39 -11.38 -14.22 -5.74
N GLU A 40 -10.89 -13.15 -5.11
CA GLU A 40 -9.71 -12.42 -5.55
C GLU A 40 -8.54 -12.81 -4.66
N ASN A 41 -7.46 -13.31 -5.25
CA ASN A 41 -6.32 -13.87 -4.56
C ASN A 41 -5.10 -12.95 -4.67
N LYS A 42 -4.48 -12.61 -3.54
CA LYS A 42 -3.30 -11.75 -3.46
C LYS A 42 -2.18 -12.38 -2.66
N LEU A 43 -1.12 -12.79 -3.36
CA LEU A 43 0.06 -13.43 -2.78
C LEU A 43 1.19 -12.44 -2.46
N GLY A 44 0.86 -11.17 -2.18
CA GLY A 44 1.85 -10.19 -1.74
C GLY A 44 1.95 -8.90 -2.57
N THR A 45 0.92 -8.48 -3.29
CA THR A 45 0.85 -7.14 -3.89
C THR A 45 -0.35 -6.35 -3.34
N GLY A 46 -0.20 -5.04 -3.19
CA GLY A 46 -1.33 -4.12 -2.92
C GLY A 46 -2.25 -3.92 -4.12
N GLU A 47 -1.90 -4.48 -5.28
CA GLU A 47 -2.67 -4.44 -6.52
C GLU A 47 -3.89 -5.37 -6.44
N GLY A 48 -4.98 -4.86 -5.87
CA GLY A 48 -6.24 -5.61 -5.75
C GLY A 48 -7.43 -4.77 -5.33
N ILE A 49 -7.18 -3.64 -4.66
CA ILE A 49 -8.20 -2.71 -4.16
C ILE A 49 -9.21 -2.35 -5.27
N GLN A 50 -8.72 -1.88 -6.41
CA GLN A 50 -9.58 -1.50 -7.54
C GLN A 50 -10.22 -2.69 -8.27
N GLN A 51 -9.65 -3.90 -8.17
CA GLN A 51 -10.27 -5.11 -8.71
C GLN A 51 -11.50 -5.50 -7.90
N THR A 52 -11.39 -5.46 -6.56
CA THR A 52 -12.53 -5.78 -5.68
C THR A 52 -13.73 -4.86 -5.91
N LEU A 53 -13.51 -3.55 -6.08
CA LEU A 53 -14.56 -2.59 -6.45
C LEU A 53 -15.22 -2.94 -7.79
N ARG A 54 -14.43 -3.32 -8.80
CA ARG A 54 -14.93 -3.66 -10.13
C ARG A 54 -15.76 -4.95 -10.12
N TYR A 55 -15.32 -5.98 -9.41
CA TYR A 55 -16.02 -7.27 -9.38
C TYR A 55 -17.31 -7.24 -8.57
N GLU A 56 -17.40 -6.34 -7.58
CA GLU A 56 -18.64 -6.10 -6.86
C GLU A 56 -19.74 -5.48 -7.74
N SER A 57 -19.36 -4.73 -8.79
CA SER A 57 -20.31 -3.97 -9.61
C SER A 57 -21.43 -4.83 -10.21
N GLU A 58 -22.63 -4.26 -10.34
CA GLU A 58 -23.78 -4.93 -10.96
C GLU A 58 -23.46 -5.41 -12.39
N LEU A 59 -22.70 -4.63 -13.15
CA LEU A 59 -22.25 -4.99 -14.48
C LEU A 59 -21.38 -6.26 -14.48
N ALA A 60 -20.49 -6.41 -13.49
CA ALA A 60 -19.68 -7.61 -13.33
C ALA A 60 -20.55 -8.82 -12.99
N GLN A 61 -21.48 -8.66 -12.04
CA GLN A 61 -22.42 -9.72 -11.64
C GLN A 61 -23.28 -10.20 -12.83
N GLN A 62 -23.86 -9.28 -13.60
CA GLN A 62 -24.64 -9.60 -14.80
C GLN A 62 -23.81 -10.36 -15.85
N ARG A 63 -22.55 -9.96 -16.06
CA ARG A 63 -21.65 -10.67 -16.99
C ARG A 63 -21.31 -12.08 -16.52
N ILE A 64 -21.16 -12.29 -15.22
CA ILE A 64 -20.95 -13.62 -14.64
C ILE A 64 -22.20 -14.47 -14.83
N LEU A 65 -23.38 -13.96 -14.46
CA LEU A 65 -24.65 -14.64 -14.66
C LEU A 65 -24.85 -15.08 -16.11
N GLY A 66 -24.64 -14.17 -17.06
CA GLY A 66 -24.73 -14.49 -18.49
C GLY A 66 -23.74 -15.55 -18.95
N LYS A 67 -22.50 -15.57 -18.42
CA LYS A 67 -21.51 -16.60 -18.74
C LYS A 67 -21.83 -17.97 -18.14
N LEU A 68 -22.52 -17.99 -17.01
CA LEU A 68 -22.95 -19.20 -16.33
C LEU A 68 -24.34 -19.68 -16.78
N ASN A 69 -24.99 -18.95 -17.69
CA ASN A 69 -26.39 -19.17 -18.10
C ASN A 69 -27.35 -19.20 -16.90
N LEU A 70 -27.20 -18.25 -15.99
CA LEU A 70 -28.03 -18.09 -14.80
C LEU A 70 -28.85 -16.80 -14.90
N GLU A 71 -30.10 -16.83 -14.45
CA GLU A 71 -30.95 -15.63 -14.40
C GLU A 71 -30.68 -14.78 -13.16
N ALA A 72 -30.42 -15.42 -12.01
CA ALA A 72 -30.12 -14.77 -10.74
C ALA A 72 -29.20 -15.65 -9.89
N ALA A 73 -28.49 -15.04 -8.94
CA ALA A 73 -27.66 -15.72 -7.95
C ALA A 73 -27.42 -14.84 -6.72
N GLU A 74 -27.13 -15.47 -5.58
CA GLU A 74 -26.58 -14.79 -4.41
C GLU A 74 -25.05 -14.68 -4.56
N PHE A 75 -24.52 -13.45 -4.54
CA PHE A 75 -23.08 -13.21 -4.68
C PHE A 75 -22.41 -13.06 -3.31
N HIS A 76 -21.32 -13.80 -3.13
CA HIS A 76 -20.38 -13.67 -2.02
C HIS A 76 -19.01 -13.33 -2.57
N PHE A 77 -18.28 -12.49 -1.86
CA PHE A 77 -16.99 -11.99 -2.30
C PHE A 77 -15.93 -12.27 -1.23
N ILE A 78 -14.83 -12.92 -1.61
CA ILE A 78 -13.73 -13.27 -0.73
C ILE A 78 -12.46 -12.62 -1.27
N PHE A 79 -11.77 -11.90 -0.40
CA PHE A 79 -10.44 -11.38 -0.67
C PHE A 79 -9.45 -12.25 0.12
N LEU A 80 -8.71 -13.11 -0.58
CA LEU A 80 -7.78 -14.05 0.01
C LEU A 80 -6.35 -13.51 -0.10
N THR A 81 -5.67 -13.25 1.02
CA THR A 81 -4.36 -12.59 1.01
C THR A 81 -3.35 -13.22 1.98
N LEU A 82 -2.06 -13.19 1.61
CA LEU A 82 -0.95 -13.55 2.51
C LEU A 82 -0.69 -12.45 3.54
N ASP A 83 -0.91 -11.20 3.13
CA ASP A 83 -0.58 -9.98 3.85
C ASP A 83 -1.83 -9.45 4.58
N THR A 84 -1.77 -9.39 5.91
CA THR A 84 -2.90 -9.00 6.77
C THR A 84 -3.24 -7.51 6.71
N THR A 85 -2.33 -6.72 6.17
CA THR A 85 -2.46 -5.27 6.12
C THR A 85 -3.16 -4.79 4.85
N VAL A 86 -3.26 -5.66 3.83
CA VAL A 86 -3.95 -5.36 2.58
C VAL A 86 -5.44 -5.59 2.78
N LEU A 87 -6.22 -4.53 2.62
CA LEU A 87 -7.68 -4.58 2.69
C LEU A 87 -8.29 -4.50 1.30
N PRO A 88 -9.43 -5.15 1.05
CA PRO A 88 -10.19 -4.95 -0.18
C PRO A 88 -10.70 -3.50 -0.26
N GLY A 89 -10.80 -2.96 -1.47
CA GLY A 89 -11.39 -1.65 -1.70
C GLY A 89 -12.90 -1.63 -1.52
N SER A 90 -13.55 -2.78 -1.73
CA SER A 90 -14.97 -2.99 -1.48
C SER A 90 -15.20 -3.56 -0.08
N SER A 91 -16.14 -2.97 0.66
CA SER A 91 -16.60 -3.49 1.96
C SER A 91 -17.41 -4.78 1.86
N LYS A 92 -17.88 -5.17 0.65
CA LYS A 92 -18.60 -6.44 0.45
C LYS A 92 -17.67 -7.64 0.36
N PHE A 93 -16.37 -7.42 0.12
CA PHE A 93 -15.38 -8.48 0.16
C PHE A 93 -15.04 -8.82 1.61
N LYS A 94 -15.26 -10.08 1.98
CA LYS A 94 -14.75 -10.61 3.25
C LYS A 94 -13.27 -10.88 3.12
N SER A 95 -12.46 -10.23 3.95
CA SER A 95 -11.02 -10.53 4.04
C SER A 95 -10.80 -11.89 4.69
N VAL A 96 -9.99 -12.73 4.05
CA VAL A 96 -9.55 -14.02 4.55
C VAL A 96 -8.04 -14.09 4.40
N HIS A 97 -7.35 -14.49 5.45
CA HIS A 97 -5.90 -14.61 5.43
C HIS A 97 -5.47 -16.06 5.28
N TYR A 98 -4.43 -16.32 4.50
CA TYR A 98 -3.89 -17.66 4.32
C TYR A 98 -3.44 -18.31 5.64
N SER A 99 -3.02 -17.52 6.63
CA SER A 99 -2.74 -18.00 7.98
C SER A 99 -3.91 -18.76 8.61
N SER A 100 -5.16 -18.51 8.18
CA SER A 100 -6.35 -19.22 8.67
C SER A 100 -6.33 -20.72 8.35
N PHE A 101 -5.61 -21.15 7.31
CA PHE A 101 -5.46 -22.58 6.96
C PHE A 101 -4.53 -23.33 7.90
N LEU A 102 -3.75 -22.61 8.71
CA LEU A 102 -2.87 -23.19 9.73
C LEU A 102 -3.61 -23.57 11.02
N ASN A 103 -4.86 -23.12 11.18
CA ASN A 103 -5.66 -23.44 12.37
C ASN A 103 -5.97 -24.94 12.47
N GLU A 104 -5.89 -25.46 13.70
CA GLU A 104 -6.24 -26.84 14.03
C GLU A 104 -7.69 -27.14 13.61
N GLY A 105 -7.91 -28.25 12.90
CA GLY A 105 -9.24 -28.69 12.45
C GLY A 105 -9.52 -28.53 10.96
N SER A 106 -8.62 -27.90 10.20
CA SER A 106 -8.71 -27.86 8.73
C SER A 106 -8.34 -29.23 8.16
N SER A 107 -9.28 -30.15 8.04
CA SER A 107 -9.10 -31.45 7.38
C SER A 107 -10.16 -31.65 6.29
N VAL A 108 -9.82 -32.47 5.29
CA VAL A 108 -10.73 -32.79 4.20
C VAL A 108 -11.00 -34.30 4.17
N ASN A 109 -12.27 -34.67 3.94
CA ASN A 109 -12.77 -36.05 3.91
C ASN A 109 -12.33 -36.86 2.67
N ASN A 110 -11.10 -36.62 2.20
CA ASN A 110 -10.42 -37.33 1.13
C ASN A 110 -8.91 -37.37 1.45
N ALA A 111 -8.35 -38.58 1.58
CA ALA A 111 -6.97 -38.76 2.00
C ALA A 111 -5.94 -38.10 1.06
N ALA A 112 -6.17 -38.10 -0.26
CA ALA A 112 -5.27 -37.47 -1.21
C ALA A 112 -5.32 -35.94 -1.13
N LEU A 113 -6.53 -35.37 -1.04
CA LEU A 113 -6.70 -33.93 -0.81
C LEU A 113 -6.15 -33.51 0.55
N ASN A 114 -6.25 -34.37 1.56
CA ASN A 114 -5.72 -34.07 2.89
C ASN A 114 -4.19 -34.02 2.86
N ARG A 115 -3.53 -34.92 2.12
CA ARG A 115 -2.08 -34.82 1.89
C ARG A 115 -1.69 -33.51 1.21
N LEU A 116 -2.40 -33.11 0.16
CA LEU A 116 -2.17 -31.82 -0.51
C LEU A 116 -2.38 -30.63 0.43
N LEU A 117 -3.38 -30.72 1.33
CA LEU A 117 -3.62 -29.69 2.33
C LEU A 117 -2.49 -29.62 3.37
N GLU A 118 -1.95 -30.76 3.81
CA GLU A 118 -0.80 -30.78 4.71
C GLU A 118 0.48 -30.23 4.04
N ASP A 119 0.77 -30.62 2.80
CA ASP A 119 1.89 -30.05 2.03
C ASP A 119 1.73 -28.52 1.88
N PHE A 120 0.50 -28.07 1.64
CA PHE A 120 0.18 -26.64 1.55
C PHE A 120 0.36 -25.91 2.89
N LYS A 121 -0.07 -26.50 4.00
CA LYS A 121 0.15 -25.96 5.35
C LYS A 121 1.63 -25.87 5.69
N GLU A 122 2.44 -26.87 5.29
CA GLU A 122 3.89 -26.82 5.47
C GLU A 122 4.48 -25.60 4.77
N LYS A 123 4.09 -25.34 3.52
CA LYS A 123 4.51 -24.15 2.78
C LYS A 123 4.02 -22.83 3.36
N LEU A 124 2.80 -22.79 3.89
CA LEU A 124 2.31 -21.63 4.62
C LEU A 124 3.07 -21.41 5.93
N ASN A 125 3.39 -22.46 6.68
CA ASN A 125 4.22 -22.37 7.88
C ASN A 125 5.60 -21.81 7.54
N GLU A 126 6.28 -22.36 6.53
CA GLU A 126 7.56 -21.83 6.02
C GLU A 126 7.46 -20.32 5.70
N PHE A 127 6.37 -19.90 5.07
CA PHE A 127 6.13 -18.50 4.74
C PHE A 127 5.93 -17.62 6.00
N TYR A 128 5.12 -18.06 6.96
CA TYR A 128 4.73 -17.26 8.11
C TYR A 128 5.75 -17.25 9.26
N ILE A 129 6.70 -18.18 9.30
CA ILE A 129 7.78 -18.19 10.32
C ILE A 129 8.45 -16.81 10.46
N PRO A 130 9.06 -16.22 9.41
CA PRO A 130 9.72 -14.92 9.56
C PRO A 130 8.74 -13.77 9.79
N VAL A 131 7.52 -13.86 9.25
CA VAL A 131 6.49 -12.82 9.39
C VAL A 131 5.92 -12.75 10.81
N SER A 132 5.95 -13.86 11.54
CA SER A 132 5.45 -13.95 12.93
C SER A 132 6.31 -13.20 13.95
N ASP A 133 7.61 -13.04 13.67
CA ASP A 133 8.55 -12.24 14.46
C ASP A 133 9.44 -11.41 13.51
N PRO A 134 8.89 -10.30 12.97
CA PRO A 134 9.55 -9.49 11.95
C PRO A 134 10.91 -8.95 12.35
N VAL A 135 11.03 -8.49 13.62
CA VAL A 135 12.26 -7.89 14.14
C VAL A 135 13.35 -8.95 14.19
N LYS A 136 13.05 -10.09 14.80
CA LYS A 136 13.99 -11.22 14.87
C LYS A 136 14.38 -11.72 13.48
N ALA A 137 13.41 -11.84 12.56
CA ALA A 137 13.69 -12.30 11.21
C ALA A 137 14.69 -11.39 10.47
N LEU A 138 14.55 -10.07 10.62
CA LEU A 138 15.45 -9.10 10.02
C LEU A 138 16.80 -8.97 10.76
N THR A 139 16.87 -9.18 12.07
CA THR A 139 18.14 -9.07 12.82
C THR A 139 18.99 -10.33 12.77
N GLU A 140 18.36 -11.52 12.83
CA GLU A 140 19.05 -12.81 12.81
C GLU A 140 19.32 -13.34 11.39
N GLY A 141 18.83 -12.63 10.36
CA GLY A 141 19.08 -12.98 8.96
C GLY A 141 18.38 -14.26 8.51
N ILE A 142 17.17 -14.51 9.04
CA ILE A 142 16.32 -15.63 8.60
C ILE A 142 16.07 -15.47 7.08
N PRO A 143 16.28 -16.52 6.27
CA PRO A 143 16.02 -16.45 4.83
C PRO A 143 14.57 -16.04 4.55
N MET A 144 14.40 -14.98 3.77
CA MET A 144 13.10 -14.42 3.41
C MET A 144 13.08 -14.06 1.93
N ASP A 145 11.97 -14.38 1.26
CA ASP A 145 11.66 -13.78 -0.02
C ASP A 145 11.28 -12.29 0.12
N THR A 146 11.12 -11.60 -1.01
CA THR A 146 10.82 -10.17 -1.01
C THR A 146 9.45 -9.83 -0.44
N VAL A 147 8.47 -10.75 -0.53
CA VAL A 147 7.13 -10.55 0.03
C VAL A 147 7.20 -10.64 1.55
N GLN A 148 7.88 -11.64 2.10
CA GLN A 148 8.11 -11.78 3.54
C GLN A 148 8.85 -10.56 4.10
N GLN A 149 9.95 -10.14 3.45
CA GLN A 149 10.69 -8.94 3.88
C GLN A 149 9.81 -7.68 3.89
N LYS A 150 8.97 -7.51 2.87
CA LYS A 150 8.03 -6.40 2.79
C LYS A 150 7.04 -6.41 3.95
N ILE A 151 6.39 -7.56 4.20
CA ILE A 151 5.43 -7.69 5.29
C ILE A 151 6.11 -7.45 6.64
N CYS A 152 7.36 -7.93 6.83
CA CYS A 152 8.11 -7.67 8.05
C CYS A 152 8.35 -6.16 8.27
N TRP A 153 8.85 -5.45 7.26
CA TRP A 153 9.05 -4.00 7.34
C TRP A 153 7.76 -3.24 7.57
N GLN A 154 6.70 -3.67 6.89
CA GLN A 154 5.40 -3.07 7.06
C GLN A 154 4.89 -3.26 8.48
N ASN A 155 4.94 -4.46 9.05
CA ASN A 155 4.52 -4.71 10.43
C ASN A 155 5.31 -3.86 11.41
N ILE A 156 6.63 -3.76 11.24
CA ILE A 156 7.50 -2.95 12.11
C ILE A 156 7.11 -1.48 12.08
N LEU A 157 6.96 -0.89 10.89
CA LEU A 157 6.65 0.53 10.78
C LEU A 157 5.20 0.84 11.14
N MET A 158 4.23 -0.01 10.76
CA MET A 158 2.83 0.17 11.16
C MET A 158 2.67 0.09 12.68
N GLU A 159 3.35 -0.86 13.33
CA GLU A 159 3.34 -0.97 14.79
C GLU A 159 3.98 0.24 15.46
N LYS A 160 5.11 0.73 14.92
CA LYS A 160 5.82 1.90 15.44
C LYS A 160 4.95 3.18 15.42
N PHE A 161 4.06 3.30 14.45
CA PHE A 161 3.19 4.47 14.28
C PHE A 161 1.71 4.20 14.63
N LYS A 162 1.38 3.09 15.30
CA LYS A 162 -0.02 2.68 15.54
C LYS A 162 -0.85 3.70 16.34
N ASP A 163 -0.19 4.48 17.20
CA ASP A 163 -0.84 5.47 18.08
C ASP A 163 -0.97 6.85 17.41
N GLU A 164 -0.42 7.03 16.21
CA GLU A 164 -0.39 8.30 15.47
C GLU A 164 -1.65 8.50 14.61
N THR A 165 -2.75 8.86 15.28
CA THR A 165 -4.08 8.98 14.63
C THR A 165 -4.25 10.18 13.67
N GLU A 166 -3.39 11.20 13.76
CA GLU A 166 -3.43 12.36 12.86
C GLU A 166 -2.71 12.12 11.53
N LEU A 167 -1.89 11.07 11.45
CA LEU A 167 -1.09 10.75 10.28
C LEU A 167 -1.85 9.82 9.34
N ASN A 168 -1.89 10.21 8.06
CA ASN A 168 -2.31 9.33 6.98
C ASN A 168 -1.12 8.49 6.54
N ILE A 169 -1.10 7.24 6.95
CA ILE A 169 -0.03 6.28 6.63
C ILE A 169 -0.47 5.38 5.49
N SER A 170 0.40 5.22 4.50
CA SER A 170 0.22 4.29 3.39
C SER A 170 1.58 3.71 2.98
N TRP A 171 1.55 2.74 2.08
CA TRP A 171 2.74 2.10 1.59
C TRP A 171 2.54 1.63 0.15
N GLY A 172 3.65 1.33 -0.51
CA GLY A 172 3.63 0.85 -1.88
C GLY A 172 4.92 0.14 -2.25
N GLU A 173 5.03 -0.18 -3.53
CA GLU A 173 6.20 -0.86 -4.09
C GLU A 173 6.73 -0.04 -5.26
N ALA A 174 8.05 0.14 -5.30
CA ALA A 174 8.74 0.74 -6.45
C ALA A 174 9.76 -0.25 -7.01
N GLY A 175 9.48 -0.71 -8.23
CA GLY A 175 10.29 -1.68 -8.96
C GLY A 175 10.93 -1.14 -10.23
N GLY A 176 12.06 -1.74 -10.61
CA GLY A 176 12.75 -1.58 -11.89
C GLY A 176 13.74 -2.72 -12.10
N ALA A 177 14.37 -2.84 -13.27
CA ALA A 177 15.36 -3.90 -13.50
C ALA A 177 16.46 -3.86 -12.41
N GLY A 178 16.51 -4.88 -11.55
CA GLY A 178 17.44 -4.98 -10.43
C GLY A 178 17.12 -4.12 -9.19
N ARG A 179 15.91 -3.58 -9.07
CA ARG A 179 15.46 -2.80 -7.90
C ARG A 179 14.09 -3.28 -7.44
N ASN A 180 13.97 -3.60 -6.15
CA ASN A 180 12.70 -3.85 -5.49
C ASN A 180 12.69 -3.11 -4.16
N ASN A 181 11.93 -2.03 -4.07
CA ASN A 181 11.84 -1.23 -2.86
C ASN A 181 10.42 -1.26 -2.29
N PHE A 182 10.34 -1.45 -0.98
CA PHE A 182 9.17 -1.08 -0.20
C PHE A 182 9.19 0.45 0.02
N ILE A 183 8.05 1.10 -0.17
CA ILE A 183 7.85 2.51 0.12
C ILE A 183 6.92 2.62 1.32
N PHE A 184 7.32 3.37 2.33
CA PHE A 184 6.44 3.81 3.40
C PHE A 184 6.18 5.31 3.24
N LEU A 185 4.91 5.72 3.27
CA LEU A 185 4.48 7.08 2.99
C LEU A 185 3.63 7.62 4.14
N ILE A 186 3.95 8.82 4.60
CA ILE A 186 3.27 9.52 5.68
C ILE A 186 2.82 10.90 5.19
N SER A 187 1.57 11.26 5.43
CA SER A 187 1.03 12.59 5.12
C SER A 187 0.01 13.03 6.18
N LYS A 188 -0.49 14.28 6.10
CA LYS A 188 -1.62 14.77 6.89
C LYS A 188 -2.69 15.39 5.98
N PRO A 189 -3.97 15.45 6.39
CA PRO A 189 -5.01 16.08 5.58
C PRO A 189 -4.69 17.53 5.19
N ASN A 190 -4.10 18.32 6.10
CA ASN A 190 -3.72 19.71 5.87
C ASN A 190 -2.44 19.90 5.01
N TRP A 191 -1.76 18.81 4.61
CA TRP A 191 -0.57 18.82 3.76
C TRP A 191 -0.89 18.72 2.27
N LYS A 192 -2.18 18.72 1.93
CA LYS A 192 -2.69 18.47 0.60
C LYS A 192 -3.75 19.52 0.25
N SER A 193 -3.81 19.95 -1.01
CA SER A 193 -4.92 20.77 -1.50
C SER A 193 -6.22 19.97 -1.46
N ASP A 194 -7.34 20.64 -1.15
CA ASP A 194 -8.65 20.00 -1.07
C ASP A 194 -9.14 19.50 -2.43
N GLU A 195 -8.91 20.28 -3.48
CA GLU A 195 -9.36 20.00 -4.85
C GLU A 195 -8.22 19.45 -5.74
N SER A 196 -8.61 18.80 -6.84
CA SER A 196 -7.69 18.27 -7.85
C SER A 196 -7.07 19.42 -8.65
N PHE A 197 -5.78 19.31 -8.99
CA PHE A 197 -5.12 20.27 -9.89
C PHE A 197 -5.72 20.27 -11.29
N GLU A 198 -6.41 19.19 -11.67
CA GLU A 198 -7.16 19.10 -12.93
C GLU A 198 -8.36 20.07 -12.92
N GLU A 199 -8.84 20.48 -11.74
CA GLU A 199 -9.95 21.43 -11.55
C GLU A 199 -9.45 22.85 -11.26
N THR A 200 -8.43 23.00 -10.41
CA THR A 200 -7.96 24.31 -9.92
C THR A 200 -6.74 24.87 -10.63
N GLY A 201 -6.12 24.09 -11.52
CA GLY A 201 -4.84 24.42 -12.13
C GLY A 201 -3.63 23.98 -11.29
N LEU A 202 -2.50 23.82 -11.99
CA LEU A 202 -1.25 23.31 -11.45
C LEU A 202 -0.57 24.28 -10.47
N ASP A 203 -0.81 25.58 -10.62
CA ASP A 203 -0.29 26.64 -9.75
C ASP A 203 -0.95 26.68 -8.37
N ASN A 204 -2.12 26.06 -8.21
CA ASN A 204 -2.90 26.04 -6.96
C ASN A 204 -2.86 24.69 -6.23
N THR A 205 -2.11 23.72 -6.76
CA THR A 205 -2.02 22.39 -6.15
C THR A 205 -0.81 22.26 -5.23
N LEU A 206 -0.98 21.42 -4.23
CA LEU A 206 0.01 21.06 -3.24
C LEU A 206 -0.30 19.64 -2.76
N TYR A 207 0.73 18.81 -2.66
CA TYR A 207 0.71 17.59 -1.89
C TYR A 207 2.09 17.35 -1.28
N ILE A 208 2.23 17.63 0.02
CA ILE A 208 3.40 17.29 0.81
C ILE A 208 3.19 15.94 1.47
N HIS A 209 4.22 15.11 1.39
CA HIS A 209 4.30 13.88 2.16
C HIS A 209 5.77 13.55 2.42
N VAL A 210 5.94 12.67 3.39
CA VAL A 210 7.20 12.03 3.72
C VAL A 210 7.21 10.65 3.09
N ASP A 211 8.31 10.27 2.43
CA ASP A 211 8.49 8.92 1.89
C ASP A 211 9.84 8.32 2.26
N THR A 212 9.85 7.01 2.50
CA THR A 212 11.07 6.24 2.77
C THR A 212 11.11 5.01 1.89
N TYR A 213 12.28 4.78 1.29
CA TYR A 213 12.55 3.62 0.45
C TYR A 213 13.41 2.60 1.19
N ILE A 214 12.92 1.36 1.27
CA ILE A 214 13.62 0.23 1.86
C ILE A 214 13.92 -0.78 0.77
N ASN A 215 15.20 -1.06 0.53
CA ASN A 215 15.64 -1.99 -0.50
C ASN A 215 15.49 -3.44 -0.05
N LEU A 216 14.55 -4.17 -0.67
CA LEU A 216 14.22 -5.56 -0.37
C LEU A 216 15.18 -6.58 -1.03
N LEU A 217 16.14 -6.12 -1.83
CA LEU A 217 17.15 -6.97 -2.47
C LEU A 217 18.50 -6.93 -1.74
N SER A 218 18.70 -5.97 -0.84
CA SER A 218 19.97 -5.83 -0.13
C SER A 218 20.13 -6.94 0.90
N LYS A 219 21.22 -7.71 0.79
CA LYS A 219 21.66 -8.60 1.88
C LYS A 219 22.36 -7.85 3.01
N ASN A 220 22.66 -6.56 2.80
CA ASN A 220 23.42 -5.73 3.73
C ASN A 220 22.52 -4.60 4.26
N GLY A 221 22.27 -4.62 5.56
CA GLY A 221 21.58 -3.57 6.30
C GLY A 221 20.06 -3.62 6.17
N ASN A 222 19.40 -4.24 7.16
CA ASN A 222 17.97 -4.08 7.39
C ASN A 222 17.74 -2.79 8.17
N THR A 223 18.00 -1.66 7.53
CA THR A 223 17.88 -0.33 8.14
C THR A 223 17.24 0.66 7.17
N VAL A 224 16.60 1.68 7.72
CA VAL A 224 16.13 2.84 6.96
C VAL A 224 17.34 3.74 6.69
N LYS A 225 17.51 4.14 5.42
CA LYS A 225 18.63 4.98 5.03
C LYS A 225 18.34 6.46 5.22
N ASP A 226 17.22 6.91 4.66
CA ASP A 226 16.83 8.30 4.62
C ASP A 226 15.30 8.46 4.58
N ILE A 227 14.90 9.68 4.94
CA ILE A 227 13.53 10.18 4.90
C ILE A 227 13.47 11.26 3.83
N GLY A 228 12.70 11.05 2.78
CA GLY A 228 12.43 12.03 1.74
C GLY A 228 11.26 12.93 2.12
N ILE A 229 11.38 14.23 1.87
CA ILE A 229 10.25 15.17 1.99
C ILE A 229 9.92 15.71 0.61
N ARG A 230 8.69 15.51 0.17
CA ARG A 230 8.25 15.80 -1.20
C ARG A 230 7.23 16.92 -1.28
N TYR A 231 7.18 17.53 -2.44
CA TYR A 231 6.18 18.50 -2.83
C TYR A 231 5.71 18.14 -4.24
N GLU A 232 4.49 17.63 -4.33
CA GLU A 232 3.90 17.04 -5.52
C GLU A 232 2.52 17.63 -5.82
N THR A 233 1.87 17.12 -6.87
CA THR A 233 0.52 17.51 -7.26
C THR A 233 -0.53 16.68 -6.51
N ASN A 234 -1.72 17.25 -6.33
CA ASN A 234 -2.92 16.49 -5.96
C ASN A 234 -3.90 16.42 -7.15
N PRO A 235 -4.26 15.25 -7.70
CA PRO A 235 -3.67 13.94 -7.43
C PRO A 235 -2.22 13.87 -7.94
N TYR A 236 -1.46 12.90 -7.44
CA TYR A 236 -0.07 12.71 -7.88
C TYR A 236 0.01 12.46 -9.38
N LYS A 237 0.89 13.20 -10.05
CA LYS A 237 1.36 12.91 -11.40
C LYS A 237 2.89 12.99 -11.43
N PRO A 238 3.56 12.02 -12.08
CA PRO A 238 5.00 12.08 -12.26
C PRO A 238 5.45 13.35 -13.00
N HIS A 239 6.64 13.83 -12.67
CA HIS A 239 7.23 15.05 -13.25
C HIS A 239 7.14 15.14 -14.79
N ASN A 240 7.40 14.04 -15.49
CA ASN A 240 7.36 13.99 -16.96
C ASN A 240 5.96 14.22 -17.55
N GLN A 241 4.90 14.09 -16.77
CA GLN A 241 3.51 14.33 -17.20
C GLN A 241 3.05 15.77 -16.94
N ILE A 242 3.73 16.51 -16.05
CA ILE A 242 3.29 17.85 -15.64
C ILE A 242 4.19 18.97 -16.14
N LYS A 243 5.45 18.67 -16.51
CA LYS A 243 6.46 19.67 -16.90
C LYS A 243 6.08 20.57 -18.08
N ASP A 244 5.17 20.11 -18.94
CA ASP A 244 4.76 20.80 -20.16
C ASP A 244 3.32 21.38 -20.02
N LEU A 245 2.71 21.31 -18.83
CA LEU A 245 1.37 21.81 -18.57
C LEU A 245 1.37 23.30 -18.19
N PRO A 246 0.30 24.06 -18.52
CA PRO A 246 0.15 25.43 -18.05
C PRO A 246 0.22 25.53 -16.51
N GLY A 247 0.89 26.57 -16.00
CA GLY A 247 1.06 26.80 -14.56
C GLY A 247 2.24 26.07 -13.92
N TYR A 248 2.99 25.24 -14.67
CA TYR A 248 4.13 24.49 -14.15
C TYR A 248 5.22 25.38 -13.55
N ASP A 249 5.58 26.49 -14.20
CA ASP A 249 6.60 27.41 -13.67
C ASP A 249 6.20 27.98 -12.31
N LYS A 250 4.92 28.30 -12.14
CA LYS A 250 4.40 28.80 -10.86
C LYS A 250 4.35 27.70 -9.80
N PHE A 251 4.00 26.47 -10.17
CA PHE A 251 4.10 25.30 -9.28
C PHE A 251 5.53 25.10 -8.78
N ILE A 252 6.54 25.19 -9.65
CA ILE A 252 7.96 25.08 -9.26
C ILE A 252 8.39 26.27 -8.39
N GLU A 253 7.92 27.49 -8.67
CA GLU A 253 8.14 28.64 -7.80
C GLU A 253 7.58 28.39 -6.39
N ASN A 254 6.34 27.93 -6.28
CA ASN A 254 5.68 27.60 -5.00
C ASN A 254 6.46 26.50 -4.26
N LYS A 255 6.89 25.44 -4.96
CA LYS A 255 7.76 24.39 -4.44
C LYS A 255 9.05 24.96 -3.86
N ASN A 256 9.72 25.86 -4.59
CA ASN A 256 10.99 26.44 -4.17
C ASN A 256 10.83 27.37 -2.97
N ASN A 257 9.74 28.13 -2.91
CA ASN A 257 9.38 28.95 -1.75
C ASN A 257 9.13 28.08 -0.51
N PHE A 258 8.37 26.99 -0.67
CA PHE A 258 8.19 25.99 0.38
C PHE A 258 9.51 25.38 0.83
N ALA A 259 10.33 24.94 -0.13
CA ALA A 259 11.63 24.34 0.11
C ALA A 259 12.56 25.26 0.91
N ALA A 260 12.60 26.55 0.59
CA ALA A 260 13.45 27.51 1.28
C ALA A 260 13.09 27.63 2.77
N VAL A 261 11.80 27.79 3.07
CA VAL A 261 11.31 27.90 4.46
C VAL A 261 11.49 26.58 5.21
N LEU A 262 11.12 25.46 4.58
CA LEU A 262 11.25 24.12 5.16
C LEU A 262 12.70 23.82 5.52
N ASN A 263 13.64 23.95 4.58
CA ASN A 263 15.04 23.60 4.81
C ASN A 263 15.69 24.48 5.88
N ARG A 264 15.34 25.77 5.94
CA ARG A 264 15.80 26.67 7.01
C ARG A 264 15.38 26.18 8.39
N LYS A 265 14.11 25.79 8.57
CA LYS A 265 13.58 25.27 9.83
C LYS A 265 14.15 23.88 10.14
N LEU A 266 14.19 23.01 9.14
CA LEU A 266 14.65 21.64 9.28
C LEU A 266 16.11 21.58 9.75
N GLN A 267 16.99 22.42 9.22
CA GLN A 267 18.39 22.48 9.66
C GLN A 267 18.59 22.98 11.09
N GLN A 268 17.60 23.65 11.68
CA GLN A 268 17.66 24.07 13.10
C GLN A 268 17.40 22.92 14.06
N VAL A 269 16.56 21.96 13.66
CA VAL A 269 16.16 20.81 14.49
C VAL A 269 16.91 19.52 14.12
N ILE A 270 17.32 19.40 12.85
CA ILE A 270 18.04 18.24 12.30
C ILE A 270 19.18 18.78 11.42
N PRO A 271 20.36 19.07 12.01
CA PRO A 271 21.46 19.75 11.32
C PRO A 271 22.05 19.01 10.11
N ASP A 272 21.91 17.69 10.05
CA ASP A 272 22.36 16.81 8.97
C ASP A 272 21.35 16.67 7.81
N ALA A 273 20.19 17.33 7.90
CA ALA A 273 19.23 17.39 6.82
C ALA A 273 19.81 18.06 5.56
N THR A 274 19.63 17.42 4.42
CA THR A 274 20.19 17.86 3.14
C THR A 274 19.10 18.40 2.23
N GLN A 275 19.27 19.65 1.78
CA GLN A 275 18.42 20.22 0.73
C GLN A 275 18.58 19.45 -0.59
N LYS A 276 17.46 19.14 -1.24
CA LYS A 276 17.43 18.51 -2.57
C LYS A 276 16.91 19.49 -3.61
N ARG A 277 17.51 19.46 -4.79
CA ARG A 277 17.15 20.32 -5.94
C ARG A 277 16.52 19.52 -7.10
N THR A 278 15.97 18.35 -6.79
CA THR A 278 15.25 17.54 -7.77
C THR A 278 13.82 18.08 -7.94
N SER A 279 13.15 17.65 -9.01
CA SER A 279 11.87 18.23 -9.45
C SER A 279 10.79 18.20 -8.37
N LEU A 280 10.68 17.12 -7.59
CA LEU A 280 9.60 16.93 -6.61
C LEU A 280 10.09 16.65 -5.17
N LEU A 281 11.35 16.26 -4.99
CA LEU A 281 11.96 16.04 -3.67
C LEU A 281 12.63 17.33 -3.19
N THR A 282 12.33 17.71 -1.95
CA THR A 282 12.68 19.00 -1.36
C THR A 282 13.82 18.89 -0.36
N ALA A 283 13.82 17.83 0.44
CA ALA A 283 14.86 17.54 1.41
C ALA A 283 15.01 16.03 1.60
N ALA A 284 16.17 15.60 2.07
CA ALA A 284 16.38 14.27 2.60
C ALA A 284 17.02 14.35 3.98
N VAL A 285 16.53 13.56 4.92
CA VAL A 285 17.05 13.46 6.27
C VAL A 285 17.66 12.07 6.45
N PRO A 286 18.97 11.96 6.75
CA PRO A 286 19.59 10.65 6.98
C PRO A 286 19.06 10.03 8.26
N VAL A 287 19.03 8.70 8.31
CA VAL A 287 18.64 7.92 9.50
C VAL A 287 19.84 7.11 10.00
N ASN A 288 19.93 6.91 11.31
CA ASN A 288 20.90 6.05 11.94
C ASN A 288 20.77 4.62 11.40
N GLN A 289 21.88 4.01 11.01
CA GLN A 289 21.93 2.68 10.39
C GLN A 289 22.77 1.68 11.20
N ASN A 290 23.06 1.96 12.46
CA ASN A 290 23.85 1.08 13.33
C ASN A 290 23.16 -0.27 13.59
N SER A 291 21.85 -0.25 13.84
CA SER A 291 21.02 -1.44 14.06
C SER A 291 19.59 -1.19 13.57
N LEU A 292 18.81 -2.26 13.40
CA LEU A 292 17.39 -2.15 13.02
C LEU A 292 16.60 -1.31 14.04
N GLU A 293 16.77 -1.59 15.33
CA GLU A 293 16.07 -0.91 16.42
C GLU A 293 16.43 0.59 16.46
N GLU A 294 17.73 0.91 16.48
CA GLU A 294 18.19 2.30 16.44
C GLU A 294 17.72 3.03 15.18
N SER A 295 17.63 2.32 14.05
CA SER A 295 17.16 2.90 12.79
C SER A 295 15.67 3.21 12.82
N VAL A 296 14.84 2.31 13.34
CA VAL A 296 13.39 2.52 13.46
C VAL A 296 13.05 3.61 14.49
N ASP A 297 13.79 3.66 15.60
CA ASP A 297 13.61 4.69 16.62
C ASP A 297 14.05 6.07 16.12
N ASP A 298 15.24 6.19 15.52
CA ASP A 298 15.70 7.45 14.93
C ASP A 298 14.79 7.90 13.78
N TYR A 299 14.30 6.96 12.95
CA TYR A 299 13.31 7.25 11.92
C TYR A 299 12.05 7.88 12.51
N TYR A 300 11.48 7.25 13.54
CA TYR A 300 10.26 7.74 14.19
C TYR A 300 10.43 9.14 14.78
N GLU A 301 11.48 9.36 15.57
CA GLU A 301 11.75 10.67 16.19
C GLU A 301 11.95 11.76 15.13
N LYS A 302 12.69 11.45 14.06
CA LYS A 302 12.87 12.39 12.95
C LYS A 302 11.59 12.68 12.19
N VAL A 303 10.71 11.69 11.99
CA VAL A 303 9.39 11.94 11.39
C VAL A 303 8.58 12.92 12.23
N LYS A 304 8.56 12.79 13.57
CA LYS A 304 7.83 13.73 14.44
C LYS A 304 8.37 15.16 14.39
N LEU A 305 9.69 15.31 14.30
CA LEU A 305 10.32 16.61 14.08
C LEU A 305 9.98 17.19 12.70
N ILE A 306 10.05 16.36 11.65
CA ILE A 306 9.69 16.73 10.28
C ILE A 306 8.23 17.17 10.19
N GLU A 307 7.32 16.43 10.84
CA GLU A 307 5.89 16.74 10.91
C GLU A 307 5.67 18.17 11.42
N THR A 308 6.26 18.49 12.56
CA THR A 308 6.18 19.83 13.18
C THR A 308 6.70 20.90 12.23
N VAL A 309 7.85 20.65 11.59
CA VAL A 309 8.46 21.60 10.66
C VAL A 309 7.61 21.81 9.40
N ILE A 310 6.95 20.77 8.87
CA ILE A 310 6.02 20.89 7.74
C ILE A 310 4.80 21.73 8.15
N ASP A 311 4.17 21.43 9.29
CA ASP A 311 3.00 22.14 9.78
C ASP A 311 3.28 23.64 9.99
N GLU A 312 4.43 23.98 10.59
CA GLU A 312 4.88 25.36 10.73
C GLU A 312 5.15 26.04 9.39
N THR A 313 5.77 25.32 8.44
CA THR A 313 6.10 25.85 7.12
C THR A 313 4.85 26.19 6.34
N ILE A 314 3.86 25.29 6.32
CA ILE A 314 2.56 25.53 5.69
C ILE A 314 1.87 26.73 6.32
N SER A 315 1.89 26.83 7.66
CA SER A 315 1.28 27.93 8.40
C SER A 315 1.94 29.28 8.09
N GLU A 316 3.27 29.33 7.99
CA GLU A 316 4.04 30.55 7.64
C GLU A 316 3.73 31.02 6.21
N ILE A 317 3.72 30.10 5.24
CA ILE A 317 3.44 30.42 3.84
C ILE A 317 2.01 30.92 3.66
N LYS A 318 1.03 30.29 4.33
CA LYS A 318 -0.36 30.74 4.30
C LYS A 318 -0.48 32.18 4.83
N LYS A 319 0.13 32.49 5.97
CA LYS A 319 0.11 33.86 6.55
C LYS A 319 0.69 34.91 5.60
N ASN A 320 1.82 34.61 4.96
CA ASN A 320 2.46 35.54 4.03
C ASN A 320 1.61 35.82 2.78
N THR A 321 0.85 34.83 2.30
CA THR A 321 -0.09 35.00 1.18
C THR A 321 -1.29 35.89 1.54
N TYR A 322 -1.78 35.84 2.79
CA TYR A 322 -2.89 36.70 3.24
C TYR A 322 -2.46 38.14 3.51
N CYS A 323 -1.22 38.38 3.96
CA CYS A 323 -0.70 39.74 4.22
C CYS A 323 -0.44 40.57 2.95
N ILE A 324 -0.38 39.97 1.76
CA ILE A 324 -0.16 40.68 0.48
C ILE A 324 -1.50 41.12 -0.16
N LYS A 325 -2.64 40.67 0.35
CA LYS A 325 -3.99 40.99 -0.18
C LYS A 325 -4.72 42.13 0.54
N HIS A 326 -4.04 42.87 1.43
CA HIS A 326 -4.57 44.03 2.16
C HIS A 326 -3.65 45.23 2.05
#